data_AF-A0A183FB82-F1
#
_entry.id   AF-A0A183FB82-F1
#
_cell.length_a   1.000
_cell.length_b   1.000
_cell.length_c   1.000
_cell.angle_alpha   90.00
_cell.angle_beta   90.00
_cell.angle_gamma   90.00
#
_symmetry.space_group_name_H-M   'P 1'
#
loop_
_entity.id
_entity.type
_entity.pdbx_description
1 polymer ?
#
loop_
_entity_poly.entity_id
_entity_poly.type
_entity_poly.pdbx_seq_one_letter_code
_entity_poly.pdbx_strand_id
1 'polypeptide(L)'
;MEYMAGTYLYRRLFANPNYYGLEDLSEKSLISFLVAVVDQCVADLVDSKCLVIDEETGSLRCSPYGRIASIYYLEHRTMKFLLERLSPSDTIEDLLKTLSVSGVIRYHC
;
A
#
# COMPACT_ATOMS: atom_id res chain seq x y z
N MET A 1 10.61 -2.52 11.52
CA MET A 1 10.12 -2.08 12.85
C MET A 1 10.70 -0.73 13.27
N GLU A 2 12.02 -0.53 13.18
CA GLU A 2 12.68 0.73 13.57
C GLU A 2 12.07 1.99 12.92
N TYR A 3 11.73 1.93 11.64
CA TYR A 3 11.04 3.04 10.95
C TYR A 3 9.74 3.46 11.64
N MET A 4 8.89 2.51 12.03
CA MET A 4 7.59 2.80 12.64
C MET A 4 7.74 3.42 14.03
N ALA A 5 8.77 3.03 14.79
CA ALA A 5 9.03 3.58 16.12
C ALA A 5 9.26 5.10 16.11
N GLY A 6 9.74 5.65 14.97
CA GLY A 6 9.92 7.09 14.77
C GLY A 6 8.66 7.86 14.36
N THR A 7 7.54 7.18 14.09
CA THR A 7 6.31 7.81 13.57
C THR A 7 5.40 8.34 14.69
N TYR A 8 4.51 9.27 14.33
CA TYR A 8 3.46 9.72 15.25
C TYR A 8 2.47 8.61 15.61
N LEU A 9 2.24 7.64 14.70
CA LEU A 9 1.41 6.46 14.96
C LEU A 9 1.91 5.71 16.19
N TYR A 10 3.22 5.44 16.26
CA TYR A 10 3.80 4.73 17.39
C TYR A 10 3.55 5.45 18.73
N ARG A 11 3.67 6.78 18.76
CA ARG A 11 3.34 7.57 19.96
C ARG A 11 1.86 7.49 20.34
N ARG A 12 0.96 7.41 19.36
CA ARG A 12 -0.50 7.34 19.57
C ARG A 12 -0.97 5.98 20.06
N LEU A 13 -0.27 4.90 19.71
CA LEU A 13 -0.60 3.55 20.19
C LEU A 13 -0.56 3.49 21.73
N PHE A 14 0.41 4.14 22.38
CA PHE A 14 0.48 4.21 23.85
C PHE A 14 -0.56 5.16 24.47
N ALA A 15 -0.93 6.22 23.75
CA ALA A 15 -1.85 7.24 24.27
C ALA A 15 -3.33 6.81 24.21
N ASN A 16 -3.71 6.01 23.21
CA ASN A 16 -5.07 5.48 23.06
C ASN A 16 -5.09 4.12 22.34
N PRO A 17 -4.62 3.04 22.99
CA PRO A 17 -4.52 1.71 22.38
C PRO A 17 -5.86 1.14 21.91
N ASN A 18 -6.93 1.36 22.69
CA ASN A 18 -8.26 0.84 22.40
C ASN A 18 -8.80 1.32 21.04
N TYR A 19 -8.45 2.54 20.62
CA TYR A 19 -8.83 3.07 19.30
C TYR A 19 -8.25 2.26 18.14
N TYR A 20 -7.08 1.65 18.35
CA TYR A 20 -6.39 0.83 17.36
C TYR A 20 -6.67 -0.68 17.55
N GLY A 21 -7.61 -1.04 18.45
CA GLY A 21 -7.97 -2.43 18.70
C GLY A 21 -6.94 -3.23 19.51
N LEU A 22 -6.05 -2.55 20.25
CA LEU A 22 -5.11 -3.20 21.17
C LEU A 22 -5.80 -3.46 22.52
N GLU A 23 -5.84 -4.72 22.94
CA GLU A 23 -6.41 -5.14 24.24
C GLU A 23 -5.49 -4.80 25.43
N ASP A 24 -4.17 -4.86 25.20
CA ASP A 24 -3.15 -4.49 26.16
C ASP A 24 -1.96 -3.78 25.50
N LEU A 25 -1.17 -3.07 26.32
CA LEU A 25 0.06 -2.38 25.93
C LEU A 25 1.32 -3.23 26.20
N SER A 26 1.19 -4.56 26.27
CA SER A 26 2.37 -5.41 26.38
C SER A 26 3.24 -5.25 25.14
N GLU A 27 4.56 -5.34 25.32
CA GLU A 27 5.52 -5.27 24.21
C GLU A 27 5.17 -6.28 23.12
N LYS A 28 4.74 -7.49 23.52
CA LYS A 28 4.32 -8.55 22.60
C LYS A 28 3.08 -8.16 21.77
N SER A 29 2.05 -7.59 22.40
CA SER A 29 0.82 -7.14 21.72
C SER A 29 1.13 -6.03 20.71
N LEU A 30 1.94 -5.04 21.09
CA LEU A 30 2.35 -3.95 20.22
C LEU A 30 3.16 -4.43 19.02
N ILE A 31 4.15 -5.31 19.24
CA ILE A 31 4.94 -5.90 18.16
C ILE A 31 4.03 -6.70 17.23
N SER A 32 3.14 -7.53 17.78
CA SER A 32 2.21 -8.34 16.98
C SER A 32 1.30 -7.47 16.10
N PHE A 33 0.77 -6.38 16.65
CA PHE A 33 -0.04 -5.42 15.89
C PHE A 33 0.74 -4.76 14.76
N LEU A 34 1.94 -4.25 15.06
CA LEU A 34 2.78 -3.58 14.07
C LEU A 34 3.23 -4.53 12.96
N VAL A 35 3.57 -5.77 13.29
CA VAL A 35 3.88 -6.83 12.32
C VAL A 35 2.67 -7.10 11.43
N ALA A 36 1.48 -7.30 12.01
CA ALA A 36 0.26 -7.53 11.23
C ALA A 36 -0.06 -6.38 10.26
N VAL A 37 0.14 -5.12 10.69
CA VAL A 37 0.00 -3.95 9.81
C VAL A 37 0.98 -3.99 8.65
N VAL A 38 2.27 -4.26 8.92
CA VAL A 38 3.31 -4.34 7.88
C VAL A 38 3.02 -5.49 6.92
N ASP A 39 2.68 -6.67 7.43
CA ASP A 39 2.38 -7.86 6.62
C ASP A 39 1.18 -7.61 5.70
N GLN A 40 0.12 -6.98 6.20
CA GLN A 40 -1.02 -6.59 5.38
C GLN A 40 -0.63 -5.58 4.30
N CYS A 41 0.16 -4.55 4.65
CA CYS A 41 0.63 -3.58 3.66
C CYS A 41 1.50 -4.24 2.57
N VAL A 42 2.38 -5.18 2.93
CA VAL A 42 3.21 -5.91 1.98
C VAL A 42 2.32 -6.75 1.06
N ALA A 43 1.35 -7.48 1.62
CA ALA A 43 0.40 -8.27 0.83
C ALA A 43 -0.38 -7.41 -0.18
N ASP A 44 -0.90 -6.26 0.26
CA ASP A 44 -1.64 -5.32 -0.60
C ASP A 44 -0.76 -4.76 -1.73
N LEU A 45 0.52 -4.45 -1.44
CA LEU A 45 1.46 -3.92 -2.43
C LEU A 45 1.90 -4.98 -3.45
N VAL A 46 2.05 -6.24 -3.04
CA VAL A 46 2.34 -7.37 -3.93
C VAL A 46 1.14 -7.66 -4.84
N ASP A 47 -0.07 -7.69 -4.28
CA ASP A 47 -1.32 -7.84 -5.04
C ASP A 47 -1.47 -6.70 -6.08
N SER A 48 -1.09 -5.48 -5.70
CA SER A 48 -1.08 -4.31 -6.59
C SER A 48 0.09 -4.27 -7.59
N LYS A 49 0.94 -5.31 -7.61
CA LYS A 49 2.16 -5.41 -8.44
C LYS A 49 3.19 -4.30 -8.19
N CYS A 50 3.12 -3.58 -7.08
CA CYS A 50 4.05 -2.51 -6.71
C CYS A 50 5.31 -3.04 -6.01
N LEU A 51 5.22 -4.23 -5.41
CA LEU A 51 6.30 -4.87 -4.65
C LEU A 51 6.47 -6.33 -5.10
N VAL A 52 7.70 -6.81 -5.07
CA VAL A 52 8.06 -8.21 -5.35
C VAL A 52 8.85 -8.74 -4.16
N ILE A 53 8.53 -9.95 -3.71
CA ILE A 53 9.26 -10.66 -2.68
C ILE A 53 10.24 -11.59 -3.38
N ASP A 54 11.52 -11.46 -3.05
CA ASP A 54 12.58 -12.34 -3.53
C ASP A 54 12.50 -13.68 -2.78
N GLU A 55 12.19 -14.77 -3.48
CA GLU A 55 11.95 -16.08 -2.85
C GLU A 55 13.21 -16.71 -2.24
N GLU A 56 14.40 -16.36 -2.75
CA GLU A 56 15.67 -16.91 -2.28
C GLU A 56 16.16 -16.21 -1.01
N THR A 57 16.01 -14.89 -0.96
CA THR A 57 16.52 -14.04 0.13
C THR A 57 15.46 -13.59 1.13
N GLY A 58 14.17 -13.74 0.79
CA GLY A 58 13.05 -13.18 1.52
C GLY A 58 13.01 -11.65 1.50
N SER A 59 13.80 -10.99 0.64
CA SER A 59 13.93 -9.54 0.60
C SER A 59 12.80 -8.89 -0.20
N LEU A 60 12.42 -7.67 0.21
CA LEU A 60 11.40 -6.88 -0.48
C LEU A 60 12.06 -6.01 -1.57
N ARG A 61 11.56 -6.10 -2.80
CA ARG A 61 12.03 -5.30 -3.93
C ARG A 61 10.90 -4.47 -4.53
N CYS A 62 11.19 -3.20 -4.83
CA CYS A 62 10.27 -2.33 -5.54
C CYS A 62 10.17 -2.74 -7.02
N SER A 63 8.95 -2.84 -7.55
CA SER A 63 8.73 -3.11 -8.98
C SER A 63 8.81 -1.82 -9.81
N PRO A 64 8.93 -1.92 -11.15
CA PRO A 64 8.82 -0.75 -12.02
C PRO A 64 7.50 0.03 -11.81
N TYR A 65 6.40 -0.67 -11.57
CA TYR A 65 5.09 -0.08 -11.31
C TYR A 65 5.05 0.65 -9.96
N GLY A 66 5.64 0.05 -8.92
CA GLY A 66 5.78 0.69 -7.62
C GLY A 66 6.64 1.96 -7.70
N ARG A 67 7.69 1.95 -8.51
CA ARG A 67 8.52 3.13 -8.76
C ARG A 67 7.75 4.25 -9.45
N ILE A 68 6.95 3.92 -10.47
CA ILE A 68 6.06 4.89 -11.15
C ILE A 68 5.06 5.46 -10.13
N ALA A 69 4.41 4.61 -9.34
CA ALA A 69 3.45 5.03 -8.33
C ALA A 69 4.10 5.99 -7.31
N SER A 70 5.32 5.70 -6.87
CA SER A 70 6.06 6.55 -5.93
C SER A 70 6.46 7.90 -6.54
N ILE A 71 6.94 7.93 -7.79
CA ILE A 71 7.37 9.17 -8.45
C ILE A 71 6.19 10.10 -8.71
N TYR A 72 5.05 9.55 -9.14
CA TYR A 72 3.87 10.32 -9.52
C TYR A 72 2.83 10.44 -8.40
N TYR A 73 3.16 10.01 -7.18
CA TYR A 73 2.26 10.05 -6.02
C TYR A 73 0.89 9.39 -6.31
N LEU A 74 0.91 8.27 -7.02
CA LEU A 74 -0.29 7.48 -7.31
C LEU A 74 -0.55 6.48 -6.18
N GLU A 75 -1.81 6.32 -5.81
CA GLU A 75 -2.22 5.22 -4.94
C GLU A 75 -1.93 3.87 -5.60
N HIS A 76 -1.42 2.90 -4.83
CA HIS A 76 -1.11 1.56 -5.34
C HIS A 76 -2.34 0.85 -5.94
N ARG A 77 -3.54 1.14 -5.43
CA ARG A 77 -4.82 0.64 -5.97
C ARG A 77 -5.12 1.18 -7.35
N THR A 78 -4.78 2.44 -7.61
CA THR A 78 -4.88 3.04 -8.94
C THR A 78 -3.92 2.36 -9.90
N MET A 79 -2.68 2.07 -9.48
CA MET A 79 -1.73 1.31 -10.31
C MET A 79 -2.27 -0.08 -10.66
N LYS A 80 -2.82 -0.81 -9.67
CA LYS A 80 -3.49 -2.09 -9.88
C LYS A 80 -4.59 -1.99 -10.94
N PHE A 81 -5.51 -1.04 -10.76
CA PHE A 81 -6.62 -0.82 -11.70
C PHE A 81 -6.15 -0.52 -13.12
N LEU A 82 -5.13 0.33 -13.28
CA LEU A 82 -4.56 0.65 -14.59
C LEU A 82 -3.95 -0.59 -15.26
N LEU A 83 -3.20 -1.40 -14.51
CA LEU A 83 -2.62 -2.63 -15.04
C LEU A 83 -3.66 -3.68 -15.46
N GLU A 84 -4.80 -3.72 -14.78
CA GLU A 84 -5.90 -4.63 -15.11
C GLU A 84 -6.76 -4.16 -16.28
N ARG A 85 -6.78 -2.85 -16.57
CA ARG A 85 -7.65 -2.25 -17.58
C ARG A 85 -6.97 -1.88 -18.88
N LEU A 86 -5.68 -1.56 -18.84
CA LEU A 86 -4.93 -1.13 -20.02
C LEU A 86 -4.53 -2.33 -20.89
N SER A 87 -4.81 -2.21 -22.18
CA SER A 87 -4.41 -3.14 -23.23
C SER A 87 -3.59 -2.42 -24.31
N PRO A 88 -2.62 -3.09 -24.97
CA PRO A 88 -1.89 -2.53 -26.11
C PRO A 88 -2.78 -2.11 -27.29
N SER A 89 -4.02 -2.62 -27.36
CA SER A 89 -4.99 -2.33 -28.41
C SER A 89 -5.95 -1.19 -28.08
N ASP A 90 -5.80 -0.52 -26.93
CA ASP A 90 -6.73 0.50 -26.48
C ASP A 90 -6.68 1.74 -27.36
N THR A 91 -7.86 2.28 -27.69
CA THR A 91 -7.98 3.55 -28.38
C THR A 91 -7.82 4.72 -27.39
N ILE A 92 -7.63 5.94 -27.90
CA ILE A 92 -7.59 7.15 -27.06
C ILE A 92 -8.88 7.30 -26.24
N GLU A 93 -10.04 6.91 -26.80
CA GLU A 93 -11.31 6.95 -26.08
C GLU A 93 -11.31 5.98 -24.89
N ASP A 94 -10.76 4.77 -25.06
CA ASP A 94 -10.64 3.77 -24.00
C ASP A 94 -9.68 4.21 -22.90
N LEU A 95 -8.56 4.83 -23.28
CA LEU A 95 -7.61 5.43 -22.33
C LEU A 95 -8.26 6.54 -21.51
N LEU A 96 -9.01 7.44 -22.15
CA LEU A 96 -9.72 8.53 -21.47
C LEU A 96 -10.79 8.01 -20.52
N LYS A 97 -11.55 6.97 -20.92
CA LYS A 97 -12.52 6.29 -20.06
C LYS A 97 -11.84 5.61 -18.87
N THR A 98 -10.71 4.95 -19.10
CA THR A 98 -9.96 4.28 -18.04
C THR A 98 -9.43 5.29 -17.03
N LEU A 99 -8.86 6.41 -17.50
CA LEU A 99 -8.39 7.49 -16.64
C LEU A 99 -9.52 8.15 -15.86
N SER A 100 -10.69 8.37 -16.47
CA SER A 100 -11.82 9.01 -15.79
C SER A 100 -12.43 8.18 -14.67
N VAL A 101 -12.36 6.84 -14.80
CA VAL A 101 -12.84 5.89 -13.79
C VAL A 101 -11.77 5.59 -12.73
N SER A 102 -10.49 5.79 -13.06
CA SER A 102 -9.38 5.57 -12.13
C SER A 102 -9.52 6.42 -10.86
N GLY A 103 -9.07 5.89 -9.71
CA GLY A 103 -9.28 6.48 -8.38
C GLY A 103 -8.81 7.93 -8.20
N VAL A 104 -7.99 8.44 -9.14
CA VAL A 104 -7.55 9.85 -9.20
C VAL A 104 -8.72 10.83 -9.26
N ILE A 105 -9.86 10.46 -9.87
CA ILE A 105 -11.02 11.37 -10.02
C ILE A 105 -12.13 11.08 -9.00
N ARG A 106 -12.16 9.88 -8.39
CA ARG A 106 -13.24 9.47 -7.49
C ARG A 106 -13.33 10.25 -6.16
N TYR A 107 -12.28 10.95 -5.75
CA TYR A 107 -12.29 11.74 -4.50
C TYR A 107 -12.57 13.24 -4.71
N HIS A 108 -12.83 13.68 -5.95
CA HIS A 108 -13.09 15.09 -6.28
C HIS A 108 -14.46 15.36 -6.93
N CYS A 109 -15.41 14.43 -6.82
CA CYS A 109 -16.84 14.67 -7.10
C CYS A 109 -17.70 14.15 -5.95
#